data_AF-A0A838VR05-F1
#
_entry.id   AF-A0A838VR05-F1
#
_cell.length_a   1.000
_cell.length_b   1.000
_cell.length_c   1.000
_cell.angle_alpha   90.00
_cell.angle_beta   90.00
_cell.angle_gamma   90.00
#
_symmetry.space_group_name_H-M   'P 1'
#
loop_
_entity.id
_entity.type
_entity.pdbx_description
1 polymer ?
#
loop_
_entity_poly.entity_id
_entity_poly.type
_entity_poly.pdbx_seq_one_letter_code
_entity_poly.pdbx_strand_id
1 'polypeptide(L)' 'MSASFLPSVLVPLVGLVFAAVTMASLFLYFENEDASGI' A
#
# COMPACT_ATOMS: atom_id res chain seq x y z
N MET A 1 20.36 23.62 -3.34
CA MET A 1 19.04 23.15 -2.90
C MET A 1 18.49 22.20 -3.96
N SER A 2 18.92 20.94 -3.95
CA SER A 2 18.39 19.91 -4.85
C SER A 2 17.37 19.06 -4.07
N ALA A 3 16.34 18.61 -4.77
CA ALA A 3 15.36 17.62 -4.30
C ALA A 3 14.43 18.02 -3.13
N SER A 4 14.24 19.32 -2.87
CA SER A 4 13.26 19.80 -1.87
C SER A 4 11.80 19.46 -2.19
N PHE A 5 11.51 18.99 -3.41
CA PHE A 5 10.20 18.50 -3.84
C PHE A 5 9.95 17.01 -3.50
N LEU A 6 10.97 16.27 -3.06
CA LEU A 6 10.81 14.85 -2.72
C LEU A 6 9.79 14.61 -1.60
N PRO A 7 9.73 15.40 -0.51
CA PRO A 7 8.75 15.18 0.54
C PRO A 7 7.31 15.28 0.02
N SER A 8 7.02 16.23 -0.86
CA SER A 8 5.67 16.39 -1.45
C SER A 8 5.25 15.23 -2.35
N VAL A 9 6.18 14.40 -2.83
CA VAL A 9 5.88 13.22 -3.65
C VAL A 9 5.89 11.95 -2.81
N LEU A 10 6.94 11.73 -2.03
CA LEU A 10 7.14 10.48 -1.30
C LEU A 10 6.19 10.32 -0.11
N VAL A 11 5.81 11.41 0.57
CA VAL A 11 4.88 11.36 1.70
C VAL A 11 3.49 10.87 1.28
N PRO A 12 2.82 11.47 0.27
CA PRO A 12 1.52 10.93 -0.18
C PRO A 12 1.66 9.55 -0.85
N LEU A 13 2.76 9.29 -1.56
CA LEU A 13 2.96 7.99 -2.21
C LEU A 13 3.10 6.85 -1.20
N VAL A 14 3.89 7.01 -0.14
CA VAL A 14 4.03 5.96 0.90
C VAL A 14 2.86 5.98 1.88
N GLY A 15 2.39 7.16 2.28
CA GLY A 15 1.35 7.30 3.31
C GLY A 15 -0.06 6.97 2.82
N LEU A 16 -0.36 7.19 1.53
CA LEU A 16 -1.67 6.94 0.96
C LEU A 16 -1.65 5.80 -0.05
N VAL A 17 -0.84 5.91 -1.11
CA VAL A 17 -0.89 4.94 -2.22
C VAL A 17 -0.37 3.58 -1.78
N PHE A 18 0.83 3.52 -1.21
CA PHE A 18 1.41 2.28 -0.73
C PHE A 18 0.55 1.66 0.38
N ALA A 19 0.14 2.45 1.39
CA ALA A 19 -0.73 1.97 2.45
C ALA A 19 -2.05 1.37 1.92
N ALA A 20 -2.72 2.03 0.96
CA ALA A 20 -3.95 1.54 0.35
C ALA A 20 -3.73 0.24 -0.44
N VAL A 21 -2.66 0.17 -1.24
CA VAL A 21 -2.31 -1.04 -2.01
C VAL A 21 -1.99 -2.19 -1.08
N THR A 22 -1.16 -1.98 -0.05
CA THR A 22 -0.83 -3.00 0.94
C THR A 22 -2.07 -3.52 1.64
N MET A 23 -2.98 -2.64 2.09
CA MET A 23 -4.21 -3.07 2.75
C MET A 23 -5.13 -3.85 1.80
N ALA A 24 -5.29 -3.42 0.55
CA ALA A 24 -6.08 -4.15 -0.42
C ALA A 24 -5.47 -5.52 -0.75
N SER A 25 -4.15 -5.59 -0.94
CA SER A 25 -3.45 -6.85 -1.21
C SER A 25 -3.50 -7.82 -0.03
N LEU A 26 -3.30 -7.34 1.19
CA LEU A 26 -3.42 -8.16 2.40
C LEU A 26 -4.84 -8.66 2.61
N PHE A 27 -5.85 -7.79 2.40
CA PHE A 27 -7.25 -8.19 2.48
C PHE A 27 -7.57 -9.33 1.51
N LEU A 28 -7.18 -9.20 0.24
CA LEU A 28 -7.36 -10.27 -0.74
C LEU A 28 -6.57 -11.53 -0.39
N TYR A 29 -5.34 -11.41 0.13
CA TYR A 29 -4.55 -12.56 0.54
C TYR A 29 -5.28 -13.38 1.61
N PHE A 30 -5.77 -12.74 2.68
CA PHE A 30 -6.49 -13.43 3.74
C PHE A 30 -7.85 -13.98 3.30
N GLU A 31 -8.62 -13.25 2.49
CA GLU A 31 -9.88 -13.79 1.95
C GLU A 31 -9.65 -15.04 1.08
N ASN A 32 -8.53 -15.11 0.34
CA ASN A 32 -8.21 -16.29 -0.45
C ASN A 32 -7.74 -17.47 0.41
N GLU A 33 -7.04 -17.23 1.53
CA GLU A 33 -6.70 -18.27 2.51
C GLU A 33 -7.97 -18.86 3.16
N ASP A 34 -8.95 -18.03 3.50
CA ASP A 34 -10.21 -18.47 4.13
C ASP A 34 -11.18 -19.14 3.14
N ALA A 35 -11.28 -18.62 1.90
CA ALA A 35 -12.19 -19.17 0.88
C ALA A 35 -11.70 -20.50 0.25
N SER A 36 -10.41 -20.81 0.38
CA SER A 36 -9.82 -22.05 -0.15
C SER A 36 -10.31 -23.31 0.56
N GLY A 37 -10.76 -23.23 1.82
CA GLY A 37 -11.49 -24.32 2.50
C GLY A 37 -10.95 -25.75 2.33
N ILE A 38 -9.64 -25.93 2.20
CA ILE A 38 -8.94 -27.23 2.18
C ILE A 38 -7.87 -27.26 3.26
#